data_AF-A0A1M5F0F5-F1
#
_entry.id   AF-A0A1M5F0F5-F1
#
_cell.length_a   1.000
_cell.length_b   1.000
_cell.length_c   1.000
_cell.angle_alpha   90.00
_cell.angle_beta   90.00
_cell.angle_gamma   90.00
#
_symmetry.space_group_name_H-M   'P 1'
#
loop_
_entity.id
_entity.type
_entity.pdbx_description
1 polymer ?
#
loop_
_entity_poly.entity_id
_entity_poly.type
_entity_poly.pdbx_seq_one_letter_code
_entity_poly.pdbx_strand_id
1 'polypeptide(L)'
;MSTVFLDQSGIVGAIKSLLGTSDVAKVAVAFWGAGAAERIGIGQSGKNLKIICNLDSGACNPSEIRKLLAVDGAVVRSHPRLHGKVYWTPKGAVIGSSNASSNGLAVEVTSTAGWIEANVLTDESHLLVSAEHWFDMMFEGDEAYEIGDQQLAQAQILWDQRRAIAPSGARLNFDLFEAVRNHAGHGAWSSVKVVITTRPLSSEAQEQHNVLKLDAGFAGLEPYEGMSDLLNPGDWLIDFDFSGRRATSMGVWEAPNAAVVQGDLFYVRRKIGDAIEVSSFGRLLLSAEDQAAIITHAKDIMMHFGSQERGVFCESIEVVVGYFDKLKREAEEASGYKFGPFAAALKRAGVQTNSGRGFWGGRAEDGVPVLTSWLGTREADGTYPVWKPQKNYGGLKSLWESGSIAVGTEVRLILLKPGKGNGDQATVAGAALSEVPWRIASIGDGVTYEARVIPTQS
;
A
#
# COMPACT_ATOMS: atom_id res chain seq x y z
N MET A 1 26.92 24.26 13.97
CA MET A 1 26.34 22.99 14.43
C MET A 1 27.27 21.89 13.93
N SER A 2 27.13 20.70 14.49
CA SER A 2 27.76 19.50 13.93
C SER A 2 26.82 18.88 12.91
N THR A 3 27.37 18.09 11.99
CA THR A 3 26.63 17.29 11.03
C THR A 3 25.75 16.24 11.75
N VAL A 4 24.46 16.12 11.36
CA VAL A 4 23.46 15.22 11.97
C VAL A 4 22.82 14.33 10.92
N PHE A 5 22.75 13.02 11.19
CA PHE A 5 22.00 12.08 10.35
C PHE A 5 20.49 12.21 10.58
N LEU A 6 19.72 12.23 9.50
CA LEU A 6 18.26 12.33 9.50
C LEU A 6 17.66 11.15 8.73
N ASP A 7 16.75 10.44 9.38
CA ASP A 7 15.92 9.42 8.78
C ASP A 7 14.59 10.00 8.25
N GLN A 8 13.68 9.13 7.80
CA GLN A 8 12.37 9.52 7.28
C GLN A 8 11.47 10.25 8.30
N SER A 9 11.71 10.10 9.60
CA SER A 9 10.90 10.73 10.65
C SER A 9 11.37 12.16 10.96
N GLY A 10 12.68 12.41 10.87
CA GLY A 10 13.27 13.69 11.23
C GLY A 10 13.36 14.71 10.08
N ILE A 11 13.32 14.24 8.82
CA ILE A 11 13.66 15.09 7.68
C ILE A 11 12.69 16.25 7.40
N VAL A 12 11.38 16.02 7.45
CA VAL A 12 10.39 17.07 7.09
C VAL A 12 10.51 18.26 8.03
N GLY A 13 10.61 18.00 9.34
CA GLY A 13 10.80 19.05 10.35
C GLY A 13 12.10 19.81 10.15
N ALA A 14 13.19 19.11 9.83
CA ALA A 14 14.49 19.72 9.57
C ALA A 14 14.48 20.63 8.34
N ILE A 15 13.93 20.17 7.21
CA ILE A 15 13.82 20.99 5.98
C ILE A 15 12.94 22.21 6.25
N LYS A 16 11.78 22.03 6.89
CA LYS A 16 10.85 23.13 7.17
C LYS A 16 11.48 24.20 8.07
N SER A 17 12.21 23.77 9.10
CA SER A 17 12.98 24.67 9.97
C SER A 17 14.09 25.39 9.20
N LEU A 18 14.85 24.65 8.37
CA LEU A 18 15.92 25.20 7.56
C LEU A 18 15.40 26.29 6.61
N LEU A 19 14.37 25.96 5.81
CA LEU A 19 13.78 26.89 4.85
C LEU A 19 13.03 28.04 5.53
N GLY A 20 12.51 27.85 6.75
CA GLY A 20 11.77 28.87 7.50
C GLY A 20 12.64 29.95 8.15
N THR A 21 13.95 29.73 8.31
CA THR A 21 14.84 30.63 9.07
C THR A 21 15.72 31.52 8.19
N SER A 22 15.52 31.51 6.87
CA SER A 22 16.31 32.23 5.87
C SER A 22 15.42 32.88 4.81
N ASP A 23 15.78 34.09 4.40
CA ASP A 23 15.14 34.82 3.29
C ASP A 23 15.69 34.38 1.92
N VAL A 24 16.79 33.62 1.91
CA VAL A 24 17.41 33.04 0.72
C VAL A 24 17.43 31.52 0.85
N ALA A 25 16.95 30.83 -0.18
CA ALA A 25 16.95 29.38 -0.23
C ALA A 25 17.20 28.86 -1.65
N LYS A 26 17.91 27.74 -1.74
CA LYS A 26 18.19 27.01 -2.99
C LYS A 26 17.74 25.56 -2.82
N VAL A 27 16.89 25.06 -3.71
CA VAL A 27 16.32 23.71 -3.62
C VAL A 27 16.57 22.95 -4.93
N ALA A 28 17.54 22.04 -4.91
CA ALA A 28 17.84 21.16 -6.04
C ALA A 28 17.30 19.76 -5.74
N VAL A 29 16.08 19.51 -6.19
CA VAL A 29 15.37 18.26 -5.92
C VAL A 29 14.80 17.73 -7.22
N ALA A 30 15.28 16.56 -7.61
CA ALA A 30 14.95 15.95 -8.89
C ALA A 30 13.43 15.76 -9.07
N PHE A 31 12.74 15.23 -8.05
CA PHE A 31 11.34 14.79 -8.17
C PHE A 31 10.42 15.50 -7.17
N TRP A 32 9.26 15.95 -7.66
CA TRP A 32 8.25 16.67 -6.87
C TRP A 32 6.90 15.95 -6.91
N GLY A 33 6.36 15.60 -5.74
CA GLY A 33 5.06 14.96 -5.59
C GLY A 33 3.97 15.96 -5.22
N ALA A 34 2.70 15.53 -5.25
CA ALA A 34 1.57 16.37 -4.87
C ALA A 34 1.67 16.83 -3.41
N GLY A 35 1.48 18.13 -3.18
CA GLY A 35 1.47 18.75 -1.84
C GLY A 35 2.83 18.87 -1.17
N ALA A 36 3.93 18.59 -1.88
CA ALA A 36 5.27 18.65 -1.32
C ALA A 36 5.71 20.07 -0.92
N ALA A 37 5.38 21.09 -1.73
CA ALA A 37 5.78 22.47 -1.49
C ALA A 37 5.26 22.95 -0.12
N GLU A 38 3.97 22.74 0.15
CA GLU A 38 3.32 23.10 1.41
C GLU A 38 3.94 22.35 2.60
N ARG A 39 4.19 21.04 2.45
CA ARG A 39 4.74 20.19 3.51
C ARG A 39 6.09 20.68 4.02
N ILE A 40 6.97 21.09 3.11
CA ILE A 40 8.30 21.62 3.48
C ILE A 40 8.32 23.13 3.72
N GLY A 41 7.16 23.80 3.68
CA GLY A 41 7.03 25.22 4.01
C GLY A 41 7.42 26.19 2.89
N ILE A 42 7.34 25.76 1.62
CA ILE A 42 7.45 26.66 0.47
C ILE A 42 6.09 27.30 0.21
N GLY A 43 6.07 28.64 0.08
CA GLY A 43 4.84 29.43 -0.07
C GLY A 43 4.80 30.73 0.75
N GLN A 44 5.84 31.02 1.52
CA GLN A 44 5.98 32.29 2.24
C GLN A 44 6.51 33.38 1.30
N SER A 45 5.77 34.48 1.15
CA SER A 45 6.13 35.64 0.32
C SER A 45 7.43 36.31 0.77
N GLY A 46 8.20 36.86 -0.17
CA GLY A 46 9.38 37.67 0.11
C GLY A 46 10.72 36.91 0.21
N LYS A 47 10.73 35.60 -0.05
CA LYS A 47 11.96 34.81 -0.13
C LYS A 47 12.56 34.86 -1.53
N ASN A 48 13.88 35.02 -1.62
CA ASN A 48 14.63 34.76 -2.84
C ASN A 48 14.86 33.24 -2.94
N LEU A 49 13.97 32.57 -3.66
CA LEU A 49 13.91 31.11 -3.75
C LEU A 49 14.31 30.64 -5.14
N LYS A 50 15.41 29.90 -5.26
CA LYS A 50 15.78 29.22 -6.51
C LYS A 50 15.46 27.73 -6.39
N ILE A 51 14.72 27.17 -7.35
CA ILE A 51 14.36 25.76 -7.39
C ILE A 51 14.80 25.15 -8.72
N ILE A 52 15.45 24.00 -8.68
CA ILE A 52 15.73 23.19 -9.87
C ILE A 52 15.23 21.77 -9.70
N CYS A 53 14.53 21.26 -10.72
CA CYS A 53 13.99 19.90 -10.76
C CYS A 53 14.36 19.17 -12.06
N ASN A 54 13.91 17.93 -12.21
CA ASN A 54 14.01 17.18 -13.45
C ASN A 54 12.60 16.91 -13.99
N LEU A 55 12.07 17.88 -14.73
CA LEU A 55 10.72 17.80 -15.32
C LEU A 55 10.63 16.70 -16.38
N ASP A 56 11.72 16.49 -17.12
CA ASP A 56 11.84 15.51 -18.22
C ASP A 56 11.75 14.04 -17.76
N SER A 57 11.98 13.78 -16.47
CA SER A 57 11.92 12.43 -15.89
C SER A 57 10.52 11.81 -15.83
N GLY A 58 9.47 12.63 -16.01
CA GLY A 58 8.08 12.25 -15.75
C GLY A 58 7.77 11.98 -14.27
N ALA A 59 8.70 12.27 -13.35
CA ALA A 59 8.55 12.04 -11.91
C ALA A 59 8.25 13.32 -11.11
N CYS A 60 8.04 14.46 -11.79
CA CYS A 60 7.53 15.69 -11.19
C CYS A 60 6.03 15.84 -11.51
N ASN A 61 5.21 16.00 -10.49
CA ASN A 61 3.79 16.29 -10.64
C ASN A 61 3.61 17.70 -11.24
N PRO A 62 3.08 17.85 -12.46
CA PRO A 62 2.98 19.15 -13.12
C PRO A 62 2.12 20.17 -12.36
N SER A 63 1.09 19.70 -11.65
CA SER A 63 0.26 20.57 -10.80
C SER A 63 1.03 21.10 -9.61
N GLU A 64 2.00 20.35 -9.08
CA GLU A 64 2.86 20.86 -8.02
C GLU A 64 3.87 21.88 -8.56
N ILE A 65 4.46 21.62 -9.74
CA ILE A 65 5.38 22.57 -10.38
C ILE A 65 4.69 23.91 -10.68
N ARG A 66 3.43 23.90 -11.11
CA ARG A 66 2.63 25.13 -11.27
C ARG A 66 2.50 25.93 -9.97
N LYS A 67 2.32 25.25 -8.83
CA LYS A 67 2.28 25.94 -7.52
C LYS A 67 3.62 26.59 -7.19
N LEU A 68 4.74 25.91 -7.45
CA LEU A 68 6.08 26.45 -7.23
C LEU A 68 6.34 27.70 -8.10
N LEU A 69 5.93 27.66 -9.37
CA LEU A 69 6.02 28.80 -10.29
C LEU A 69 5.16 29.99 -9.84
N ALA A 70 4.08 29.74 -9.09
CA ALA A 70 3.20 30.78 -8.56
C ALA A 70 3.68 31.36 -7.21
N VAL A 71 4.79 30.87 -6.64
CA VAL A 71 5.35 31.42 -5.40
C VAL A 71 6.06 32.73 -5.71
N ASP A 72 5.63 33.80 -5.04
CA ASP A 72 6.25 35.12 -5.16
C ASP A 72 7.74 35.09 -4.72
N GLY A 73 8.63 35.61 -5.57
CA GLY A 73 10.08 35.57 -5.37
C GLY A 73 10.77 34.24 -5.72
N ALA A 74 10.03 33.26 -6.24
CA ALA A 74 10.61 31.99 -6.69
C ALA A 74 11.02 32.01 -8.17
N VAL A 75 12.17 31.41 -8.47
CA VAL A 75 12.61 31.09 -9.83
C VAL A 75 12.78 29.59 -9.94
N VAL A 76 12.02 28.96 -10.84
CA VAL A 76 11.98 27.51 -11.01
C VAL A 76 12.52 27.13 -12.39
N ARG A 77 13.52 26.25 -12.42
CA ARG A 77 14.12 25.72 -13.66
C ARG A 77 14.07 24.19 -13.67
N SER A 78 14.21 23.60 -14.84
CA SER A 78 14.41 22.16 -15.01
C SER A 78 15.79 21.88 -15.56
N HIS A 79 16.39 20.76 -15.16
CA HIS A 79 17.62 20.22 -15.72
C HIS A 79 17.47 18.70 -15.94
N PRO A 80 17.62 18.20 -17.18
CA PRO A 80 17.22 16.83 -17.55
C PRO A 80 18.06 15.74 -16.89
N ARG A 81 19.29 16.06 -16.48
CA ARG A 81 20.20 15.14 -15.77
C ARG A 81 20.19 15.30 -14.25
N LEU A 82 19.35 16.17 -13.68
CA LEU A 82 19.33 16.35 -12.24
C LEU A 82 18.77 15.10 -11.55
N HIS A 83 19.56 14.55 -10.63
CA HIS A 83 19.13 13.52 -9.68
C HIS A 83 19.52 13.86 -8.23
N GLY A 84 19.93 15.10 -7.96
CA GLY A 84 20.25 15.58 -6.62
C GLY A 84 19.00 15.78 -5.74
N LYS A 85 19.22 15.77 -4.43
CA LYS A 85 18.24 16.15 -3.41
C LYS A 85 18.95 16.99 -2.34
N VAL A 86 18.94 18.29 -2.55
CA VAL A 86 19.62 19.29 -1.72
C VAL A 86 18.65 20.42 -1.39
N TYR A 87 18.50 20.69 -0.11
CA TYR A 87 17.78 21.85 0.42
C TYR A 87 18.82 22.72 1.10
N TRP A 88 19.02 23.95 0.65
CA TRP A 88 20.14 24.78 1.07
C TRP A 88 19.69 26.19 1.45
N THR A 89 20.34 26.73 2.47
CA THR A 89 20.32 28.15 2.86
C THR A 89 21.73 28.57 3.30
N PRO A 90 22.02 29.87 3.46
CA PRO A 90 23.29 30.33 4.03
C PRO A 90 23.59 29.79 5.44
N LYS A 91 22.58 29.28 6.17
CA LYS A 91 22.72 28.78 7.54
C LYS A 91 22.83 27.27 7.63
N GLY A 92 22.61 26.53 6.55
CA GLY A 92 22.58 25.07 6.60
C GLY A 92 22.12 24.41 5.30
N ALA A 93 22.36 23.11 5.21
CA ALA A 93 21.91 22.27 4.11
C ALA A 93 21.41 20.91 4.60
N VAL A 94 20.34 20.42 3.97
CA VAL A 94 19.91 19.02 4.04
C VAL A 94 20.26 18.35 2.72
N ILE A 95 21.04 17.27 2.77
CA ILE A 95 21.54 16.52 1.62
C ILE A 95 21.28 15.04 1.84
N GLY A 96 20.72 14.33 0.86
CA GLY A 96 20.50 12.89 0.98
C GLY A 96 19.66 12.26 -0.12
N SER A 97 18.89 11.24 0.23
CA SER A 97 18.05 10.49 -0.71
C SER A 97 16.67 11.12 -0.95
N SER A 98 16.21 12.02 -0.08
CA SER A 98 14.80 12.42 -0.01
C SER A 98 14.38 13.44 -1.05
N ASN A 99 13.62 12.97 -2.03
CA ASN A 99 12.90 13.85 -2.94
C ASN A 99 11.74 14.56 -2.22
N ALA A 100 11.23 15.64 -2.82
CA ALA A 100 10.08 16.38 -2.32
C ALA A 100 8.79 15.69 -2.76
N SER A 101 8.49 14.50 -2.25
CA SER A 101 7.31 13.73 -2.63
C SER A 101 6.74 12.95 -1.44
N SER A 102 5.50 12.47 -1.53
CA SER A 102 4.89 11.65 -0.47
C SER A 102 5.74 10.43 -0.09
N ASN A 103 6.40 9.85 -1.10
CA ASN A 103 7.28 8.70 -0.98
C ASN A 103 8.63 9.05 -0.33
N GLY A 104 9.21 10.21 -0.67
CA GLY A 104 10.51 10.66 -0.18
C GLY A 104 10.48 11.47 1.11
N LEU A 105 9.30 11.96 1.50
CA LEU A 105 9.06 12.67 2.76
C LEU A 105 8.22 11.85 3.74
N ALA A 106 7.96 10.57 3.42
CA ALA A 106 7.27 9.54 4.21
C ALA A 106 6.21 10.07 5.19
N VAL A 107 5.08 10.56 4.66
CA VAL A 107 3.88 10.81 5.48
C VAL A 107 2.65 10.28 4.76
N GLU A 108 2.25 9.05 5.11
CA GLU A 108 0.86 8.66 5.39
C GLU A 108 0.83 7.30 6.12
N VAL A 109 0.31 7.30 7.35
CA VAL A 109 0.22 6.14 8.27
C VAL A 109 -0.94 5.19 7.92
N THR A 110 -1.45 5.17 6.68
CA THR A 110 -2.68 4.39 6.41
C THR A 110 -2.70 3.43 5.24
N SER A 111 -1.69 3.34 4.36
CA SER A 111 -1.65 2.21 3.40
C SER A 111 -0.35 1.97 2.62
N THR A 112 0.61 2.89 2.59
CA THR A 112 1.92 2.65 1.96
C THR A 112 3.04 3.15 2.87
N ALA A 113 3.87 2.24 3.38
CA ALA A 113 5.09 2.63 4.07
C ALA A 113 5.96 3.40 3.05
N GLY A 114 6.23 4.68 3.31
CA GLY A 114 7.14 5.49 2.49
C GLY A 114 8.53 4.86 2.40
N TRP A 115 9.39 5.38 1.52
CA TRP A 115 10.75 4.86 1.39
C TRP A 115 11.53 5.07 2.69
N ILE A 116 12.46 4.17 2.98
CA ILE A 116 13.45 4.40 4.02
C ILE A 116 14.44 5.42 3.47
N GLU A 117 14.60 6.52 4.19
CA GLU A 117 15.34 7.68 3.73
C GLU A 117 16.59 7.91 4.59
N ALA A 118 17.67 8.37 3.96
CA ALA A 118 18.94 8.65 4.61
C ALA A 118 19.44 10.02 4.16
N ASN A 119 19.57 10.93 5.12
CA ASN A 119 19.95 12.31 4.87
C ASN A 119 20.87 12.83 5.95
N VAL A 120 21.48 13.98 5.65
CA VAL A 120 22.37 14.68 6.54
C VAL A 120 21.95 16.14 6.59
N LEU A 121 21.77 16.67 7.80
CA LEU A 121 21.72 18.12 8.06
C LEU A 121 23.11 18.58 8.48
N THR A 122 23.63 19.61 7.83
CA THR A 122 24.93 20.19 8.13
C THR A 122 24.88 21.71 8.03
N ASP A 123 25.71 22.40 8.81
CA ASP A 123 26.02 23.81 8.64
C ASP A 123 27.54 24.05 8.56
N GLU A 124 28.29 23.02 8.18
CA GLU A 124 29.73 23.12 7.97
C GLU A 124 30.02 24.03 6.78
N SER A 125 30.72 25.14 7.02
CA SER A 125 30.90 26.21 6.03
C SER A 125 31.44 25.73 4.69
N HIS A 126 32.37 24.78 4.68
CA HIS A 126 32.96 24.27 3.45
C HIS A 126 31.95 23.45 2.61
N LEU A 127 31.06 22.69 3.26
CA LEU A 127 29.97 21.97 2.59
C LEU A 127 28.92 22.95 2.08
N LEU A 128 28.59 24.00 2.84
CA LEU A 128 27.63 25.02 2.40
C LEU A 128 28.11 25.74 1.15
N VAL A 129 29.36 26.18 1.11
CA VAL A 129 29.97 26.83 -0.07
C VAL A 129 30.02 25.88 -1.26
N SER A 130 30.39 24.62 -1.04
CA SER A 130 30.47 23.62 -2.11
C SER A 130 29.10 23.27 -2.69
N ALA A 131 28.10 23.07 -1.82
CA ALA A 131 26.73 22.78 -2.21
C ALA A 131 26.08 23.97 -2.94
N GLU A 132 26.36 25.19 -2.49
CA GLU A 132 25.91 26.41 -3.16
C GLU A 132 26.50 26.52 -4.57
N HIS A 133 27.82 26.38 -4.68
CA HIS A 133 28.50 26.45 -5.97
C HIS A 133 28.01 25.37 -6.94
N TRP A 134 27.86 24.14 -6.45
CA TRP A 134 27.28 23.04 -7.23
C TRP A 134 25.85 23.37 -7.69
N PHE A 135 25.01 23.92 -6.80
CA PHE A 135 23.66 24.33 -7.17
C PHE A 135 23.69 25.37 -8.29
N ASP A 136 24.49 26.43 -8.14
CA ASP A 136 24.53 27.53 -9.10
C ASP A 136 25.04 27.06 -10.48
N MET A 137 26.04 26.17 -10.53
CA MET A 137 26.47 25.54 -11.79
C MET A 137 25.32 24.80 -12.49
N MET A 138 24.52 24.04 -11.74
CA MET A 138 23.38 23.31 -12.31
C MET A 138 22.24 24.24 -12.70
N PHE A 139 22.02 25.32 -11.94
CA PHE A 139 20.91 26.25 -12.13
C PHE A 139 21.16 27.24 -13.26
N GLU A 140 22.41 27.66 -13.44
CA GLU A 140 22.82 28.68 -14.41
C GLU A 140 23.46 28.08 -15.66
N GLY A 141 23.80 26.78 -15.64
CA GLY A 141 24.37 26.07 -16.78
C GLY A 141 23.43 25.95 -17.98
N ASP A 142 24.02 25.74 -19.15
CA ASP A 142 23.33 25.75 -20.46
C ASP A 142 22.23 24.70 -20.61
N GLU A 143 22.30 23.60 -19.85
CA GLU A 143 21.30 22.53 -19.87
C GLU A 143 20.08 22.82 -18.98
N ALA A 144 20.16 23.81 -18.09
CA ALA A 144 19.00 24.24 -17.32
C ALA A 144 18.11 25.15 -18.17
N TYR A 145 16.80 24.96 -18.08
CA TYR A 145 15.84 25.75 -18.85
C TYR A 145 14.66 26.22 -17.99
N GLU A 146 14.05 27.32 -18.40
CA GLU A 146 12.84 27.86 -17.78
C GLU A 146 11.62 26.99 -18.11
N ILE A 147 10.76 26.78 -17.13
CA ILE A 147 9.57 25.93 -17.29
C ILE A 147 8.41 26.80 -17.76
N GLY A 148 8.02 26.65 -19.03
CA GLY A 148 6.83 27.28 -19.61
C GLY A 148 5.65 26.31 -19.78
N ASP A 149 4.54 26.82 -20.32
CA ASP A 149 3.30 26.05 -20.54
C ASP A 149 3.51 24.82 -21.43
N GLN A 150 4.35 24.93 -22.47
CA GLN A 150 4.65 23.82 -23.36
C GLN A 150 5.38 22.68 -22.62
N GLN A 151 6.37 23.02 -21.78
CA GLN A 151 7.09 22.04 -20.97
C GLN A 151 6.16 21.38 -19.95
N LEU A 152 5.27 22.15 -19.32
CA LEU A 152 4.26 21.61 -18.40
C LEU A 152 3.26 20.68 -19.09
N ALA A 153 2.84 20.99 -20.31
CA ALA A 153 1.96 20.12 -21.10
C ALA A 153 2.64 18.79 -21.44
N GLN A 154 3.91 18.82 -21.85
CA GLN A 154 4.66 17.59 -22.11
C GLN A 154 4.95 16.80 -20.82
N ALA A 155 5.26 17.48 -19.72
CA ALA A 155 5.43 16.87 -18.42
C ALA A 155 4.16 16.14 -17.95
N GLN A 156 2.98 16.65 -18.26
CA GLN A 156 1.71 16.00 -17.96
C GLN A 156 1.59 14.64 -18.66
N ILE A 157 1.92 14.58 -19.94
CA ILE A 157 1.91 13.33 -20.71
C ILE A 157 2.89 12.32 -20.08
N LEU A 158 4.12 12.74 -19.80
CA LEU A 158 5.15 11.88 -19.19
C LEU A 158 4.77 11.40 -17.79
N TRP A 159 4.17 12.28 -16.99
CA TRP A 159 3.70 11.98 -15.64
C TRP A 159 2.59 10.93 -15.63
N ASP A 160 1.62 11.06 -16.54
CA ASP A 160 0.51 10.11 -16.66
C ASP A 160 1.00 8.74 -17.14
N GLN A 161 1.93 8.71 -18.10
CA GLN A 161 2.58 7.47 -18.54
C GLN A 161 3.38 6.81 -17.41
N ARG A 162 4.22 7.59 -16.69
CA ARG A 162 5.05 7.06 -15.62
C ARG A 162 4.23 6.48 -14.49
N ARG A 163 3.13 7.14 -14.10
CA ARG A 163 2.23 6.64 -13.06
C ARG A 163 1.65 5.27 -13.39
N ALA A 164 1.38 4.98 -14.65
CA ALA A 164 0.88 3.66 -15.06
C ALA A 164 1.92 2.55 -14.82
N ILE A 165 3.21 2.87 -14.93
CA ILE A 165 4.32 1.91 -14.86
C ILE A 165 5.17 2.04 -13.58
N ALA A 166 4.80 2.95 -12.67
CA ALA A 166 5.64 3.29 -11.52
C ALA A 166 5.83 2.07 -10.62
N PRO A 167 7.07 1.79 -10.16
CA PRO A 167 7.30 0.74 -9.19
C PRO A 167 6.50 1.05 -7.93
N SER A 168 5.84 0.03 -7.41
CA SER A 168 4.92 0.19 -6.29
C SER A 168 5.60 0.41 -4.93
N GLY A 169 6.94 0.29 -4.88
CA GLY A 169 7.75 0.42 -3.66
C GLY A 169 7.54 -0.70 -2.64
N ALA A 170 6.62 -1.63 -2.88
CA ALA A 170 6.40 -2.76 -2.00
C ALA A 170 7.24 -3.97 -2.39
N ARG A 171 7.17 -4.98 -1.53
CA ARG A 171 7.73 -6.30 -1.76
C ARG A 171 7.25 -6.83 -3.11
N LEU A 172 8.18 -7.41 -3.87
CA LEU A 172 7.85 -8.16 -5.07
C LEU A 172 6.86 -9.28 -4.69
N ASN A 173 5.65 -9.18 -5.23
CA ASN A 173 4.61 -10.20 -5.06
C ASN A 173 4.66 -11.11 -6.28
N PHE A 174 4.53 -12.41 -6.05
CA PHE A 174 4.33 -13.38 -7.13
C PHE A 174 2.85 -13.77 -7.24
N ASP A 175 2.05 -13.47 -6.20
CA ASP A 175 0.62 -13.73 -6.18
C ASP A 175 -0.16 -12.50 -6.63
N LEU A 176 -1.10 -12.72 -7.55
CA LEU A 176 -1.89 -11.66 -8.17
C LEU A 176 -2.83 -10.98 -7.16
N PHE A 177 -3.55 -11.76 -6.35
CA PHE A 177 -4.51 -11.19 -5.41
C PHE A 177 -3.81 -10.40 -4.31
N GLU A 178 -2.70 -10.91 -3.77
CA GLU A 178 -1.84 -10.19 -2.85
C GLU A 178 -1.27 -8.91 -3.48
N ALA A 179 -0.83 -8.96 -4.74
CA ALA A 179 -0.36 -7.77 -5.45
C ALA A 179 -1.46 -6.70 -5.57
N VAL A 180 -2.68 -7.09 -5.94
CA VAL A 180 -3.83 -6.19 -6.04
C VAL A 180 -4.18 -5.59 -4.67
N ARG A 181 -4.24 -6.39 -3.60
CA ARG A 181 -4.54 -5.90 -2.24
C ARG A 181 -3.49 -4.92 -1.72
N ASN A 182 -2.21 -5.23 -1.94
CA ASN A 182 -1.10 -4.37 -1.51
C ASN A 182 -1.03 -3.06 -2.30
N HIS A 183 -1.71 -2.99 -3.45
CA HIS A 183 -1.66 -1.86 -4.39
C HIS A 183 -3.03 -1.48 -4.93
N ALA A 184 -4.05 -1.47 -4.08
CA ALA A 184 -5.38 -0.99 -4.46
C ALA A 184 -5.30 0.46 -5.00
N GLY A 185 -6.04 0.73 -6.06
CA GLY A 185 -6.10 1.99 -6.81
C GLY A 185 -5.03 2.12 -7.89
N HIS A 186 -4.14 1.13 -8.07
CA HIS A 186 -3.11 1.20 -9.11
C HIS A 186 -3.72 1.00 -10.50
N GLY A 187 -3.42 1.92 -11.43
CA GLY A 187 -4.05 1.96 -12.76
C GLY A 187 -3.85 0.69 -13.60
N ALA A 188 -2.76 -0.05 -13.38
CA ALA A 188 -2.49 -1.32 -14.09
C ALA A 188 -3.55 -2.40 -13.86
N TRP A 189 -4.35 -2.35 -12.79
CA TRP A 189 -5.41 -3.34 -12.55
C TRP A 189 -6.59 -3.19 -13.49
N SER A 190 -6.76 -2.02 -14.10
CA SER A 190 -7.80 -1.80 -15.11
C SER A 190 -7.59 -2.63 -16.38
N SER A 191 -6.34 -3.03 -16.68
CA SER A 191 -5.98 -3.85 -17.84
C SER A 191 -5.87 -5.35 -17.52
N VAL A 192 -6.26 -5.77 -16.32
CA VAL A 192 -6.34 -7.19 -15.96
C VAL A 192 -7.80 -7.51 -15.68
N LYS A 193 -8.41 -8.33 -16.53
CA LYS A 193 -9.83 -8.66 -16.52
C LYS A 193 -10.06 -10.06 -15.99
N VAL A 194 -11.11 -10.23 -15.18
CA VAL A 194 -11.68 -11.55 -14.91
C VAL A 194 -12.88 -11.71 -15.82
N VAL A 195 -12.87 -12.76 -16.64
CA VAL A 195 -13.92 -13.04 -17.61
C VAL A 195 -14.64 -14.32 -17.22
N ILE A 196 -15.98 -14.27 -17.22
CA ILE A 196 -16.82 -15.45 -17.00
C ILE A 196 -17.85 -15.54 -18.13
N THR A 197 -17.74 -16.56 -18.98
CA THR A 197 -18.69 -16.83 -20.08
C THR A 197 -19.77 -17.81 -19.65
N THR A 198 -21.03 -17.58 -20.01
CA THR A 198 -22.12 -18.54 -19.68
C THR A 198 -22.72 -19.23 -20.89
N ARG A 199 -22.36 -18.77 -22.09
CA ARG A 199 -22.83 -19.34 -23.34
C ARG A 199 -21.66 -19.53 -24.31
N PRO A 200 -21.71 -20.57 -25.15
CA PRO A 200 -20.80 -20.66 -26.28
C PRO A 200 -21.09 -19.52 -27.27
N LEU A 201 -20.17 -19.33 -28.23
CA LEU A 201 -20.37 -18.44 -29.38
C LEU A 201 -21.69 -18.76 -30.09
N SER A 202 -22.36 -17.72 -30.60
CA SER A 202 -23.48 -17.91 -31.53
C SER A 202 -23.02 -18.65 -32.80
N SER A 203 -23.97 -19.27 -33.51
CA SER A 203 -23.65 -19.96 -34.77
C SER A 203 -23.05 -19.02 -35.82
N GLU A 204 -23.51 -17.76 -35.85
CA GLU A 204 -22.97 -16.71 -36.73
C GLU A 204 -21.53 -16.35 -36.36
N ALA A 205 -21.27 -16.11 -35.07
CA ALA A 205 -19.92 -15.87 -34.55
C ALA A 205 -18.96 -17.03 -34.85
N GLN A 206 -19.44 -18.26 -34.70
CA GLN A 206 -18.65 -19.46 -34.95
C GLN A 206 -18.32 -19.63 -36.45
N GLU A 207 -19.26 -19.35 -37.34
CA GLU A 207 -19.05 -19.37 -38.79
C GLU A 207 -18.04 -18.29 -39.21
N GLN A 208 -18.22 -17.07 -38.71
CA GLN A 208 -17.29 -15.96 -38.95
C GLN A 208 -15.86 -16.30 -38.47
N HIS A 209 -15.72 -16.85 -37.27
CA HIS A 209 -14.42 -17.29 -36.76
C HIS A 209 -13.79 -18.39 -37.63
N ASN A 210 -14.60 -19.35 -38.12
CA ASN A 210 -14.10 -20.42 -38.97
C ASN A 210 -13.55 -19.94 -40.32
N VAL A 211 -14.10 -18.84 -40.86
CA VAL A 211 -13.56 -18.18 -42.05
C VAL A 211 -12.26 -17.46 -41.71
N LEU A 212 -12.25 -16.67 -40.63
CA LEU A 212 -11.14 -15.79 -40.29
C LEU A 212 -9.90 -16.54 -39.80
N LYS A 213 -10.05 -17.65 -39.08
CA LYS A 213 -8.89 -18.42 -38.57
C LYS A 213 -7.97 -18.98 -39.66
N LEU A 214 -8.41 -18.99 -40.93
CA LEU A 214 -7.61 -19.37 -42.08
C LEU A 214 -6.70 -18.23 -42.58
N ASP A 215 -7.00 -16.98 -42.20
CA ASP A 215 -6.14 -15.84 -42.42
C ASP A 215 -4.96 -15.86 -41.44
N ALA A 216 -3.75 -15.64 -41.96
CA ALA A 216 -2.53 -15.56 -41.17
C ALA A 216 -2.61 -14.51 -40.05
N GLY A 217 -3.41 -13.44 -40.23
CA GLY A 217 -3.64 -12.42 -39.21
C GLY A 217 -4.38 -12.92 -37.97
N PHE A 218 -5.14 -14.02 -38.07
CA PHE A 218 -5.95 -14.58 -36.98
C PHE A 218 -5.45 -15.93 -36.48
N ALA A 219 -4.37 -16.46 -37.05
CA ALA A 219 -3.82 -17.74 -36.67
C ALA A 219 -3.44 -17.77 -35.17
N GLY A 220 -4.05 -18.72 -34.43
CA GLY A 220 -3.83 -18.89 -32.99
C GLY A 220 -4.55 -17.87 -32.09
N LEU A 221 -5.49 -17.11 -32.64
CA LEU A 221 -6.39 -16.25 -31.86
C LEU A 221 -7.76 -16.93 -31.65
N GLU A 222 -8.35 -16.70 -30.49
CA GLU A 222 -9.68 -17.19 -30.11
C GLU A 222 -10.65 -16.01 -29.95
N PRO A 223 -11.91 -16.14 -30.39
CA PRO A 223 -12.86 -15.04 -30.38
C PRO A 223 -13.69 -15.01 -29.09
N TYR A 224 -14.04 -13.81 -28.65
CA TYR A 224 -15.04 -13.55 -27.61
C TYR A 224 -16.13 -12.66 -28.21
N GLU A 225 -17.38 -13.14 -28.16
CA GLU A 225 -18.56 -12.41 -28.64
C GLU A 225 -19.07 -11.43 -27.57
N GLY A 226 -19.47 -10.22 -27.98
CA GLY A 226 -20.05 -9.21 -27.09
C GLY A 226 -19.06 -8.49 -26.18
N MET A 227 -17.76 -8.58 -26.50
CA MET A 227 -16.64 -8.05 -25.70
C MET A 227 -15.98 -6.80 -26.28
N SER A 228 -16.40 -6.37 -27.47
CA SER A 228 -15.68 -5.33 -28.22
C SER A 228 -15.67 -3.95 -27.54
N ASP A 229 -16.62 -3.68 -26.64
CA ASP A 229 -16.70 -2.46 -25.82
C ASP A 229 -16.17 -2.65 -24.38
N LEU A 230 -15.80 -3.88 -24.00
CA LEU A 230 -15.35 -4.24 -22.64
C LEU A 230 -13.83 -4.46 -22.55
N LEU A 231 -13.20 -4.82 -23.67
CA LEU A 231 -11.77 -5.12 -23.75
C LEU A 231 -11.01 -4.08 -24.58
N ASN A 232 -9.79 -3.81 -24.17
CA ASN A 232 -8.85 -2.97 -24.89
C ASN A 232 -7.63 -3.77 -25.36
N PRO A 233 -6.93 -3.31 -26.41
CA PRO A 233 -5.63 -3.85 -26.77
C PRO A 233 -4.65 -3.83 -25.59
N GLY A 234 -3.95 -4.94 -25.36
CA GLY A 234 -3.02 -5.11 -24.25
C GLY A 234 -3.65 -5.57 -22.92
N ASP A 235 -4.98 -5.71 -22.85
CA ASP A 235 -5.63 -6.30 -21.68
C ASP A 235 -5.25 -7.77 -21.49
N TRP A 236 -5.11 -8.18 -20.23
CA TRP A 236 -4.97 -9.57 -19.81
C TRP A 236 -6.32 -10.11 -19.34
N LEU A 237 -6.63 -11.35 -19.66
CA LEU A 237 -7.87 -12.00 -19.25
C LEU A 237 -7.55 -13.26 -18.42
N ILE A 238 -8.26 -13.41 -17.32
CA ILE A 238 -8.32 -14.63 -16.52
C ILE A 238 -9.70 -15.23 -16.75
N ASP A 239 -9.74 -16.31 -17.51
CA ASP A 239 -10.98 -16.78 -18.13
C ASP A 239 -11.56 -18.01 -17.43
N PHE A 240 -12.88 -18.01 -17.31
CA PHE A 240 -13.69 -19.06 -16.71
C PHE A 240 -14.95 -19.32 -17.54
N ASP A 241 -15.19 -20.58 -17.91
CA ASP A 241 -16.45 -21.01 -18.50
C ASP A 241 -17.44 -21.43 -17.41
N PHE A 242 -18.62 -20.83 -17.39
CA PHE A 242 -19.78 -21.15 -16.55
C PHE A 242 -21.00 -21.59 -17.38
N SER A 243 -20.79 -22.21 -18.55
CA SER A 243 -21.86 -22.85 -19.33
C SER A 243 -22.46 -24.09 -18.65
N GLY A 244 -21.73 -24.70 -17.73
CA GLY A 244 -22.12 -25.90 -16.97
C GLY A 244 -22.74 -25.62 -15.59
N ARG A 245 -22.71 -26.64 -14.72
CA ARG A 245 -23.18 -26.50 -13.32
C ARG A 245 -22.18 -25.78 -12.40
N ARG A 246 -20.91 -25.73 -12.80
CA ARG A 246 -19.80 -25.15 -12.05
C ARG A 246 -18.85 -24.50 -13.05
N ALA A 247 -18.20 -23.41 -12.64
CA ALA A 247 -17.19 -22.76 -13.45
C ALA A 247 -15.96 -23.66 -13.65
N THR A 248 -15.32 -23.54 -14.80
CA THR A 248 -14.02 -24.16 -15.11
C THR A 248 -13.07 -23.09 -15.62
N SER A 249 -11.85 -23.05 -15.12
CA SER A 249 -10.86 -22.11 -15.63
C SER A 249 -10.37 -22.55 -17.01
N MET A 250 -10.30 -21.60 -17.94
CA MET A 250 -9.83 -21.80 -19.31
C MET A 250 -8.37 -21.36 -19.49
N GLY A 251 -7.83 -20.68 -18.48
CA GLY A 251 -6.45 -20.20 -18.39
C GLY A 251 -6.35 -18.69 -18.53
N VAL A 252 -5.16 -18.24 -18.93
CA VAL A 252 -4.82 -16.83 -19.11
C VAL A 252 -4.71 -16.49 -20.59
N TRP A 253 -5.27 -15.34 -20.97
CA TRP A 253 -5.26 -14.82 -22.32
C TRP A 253 -4.78 -13.38 -22.37
N GLU A 254 -4.37 -12.94 -23.55
CA GLU A 254 -3.89 -11.58 -23.82
C GLU A 254 -4.61 -11.02 -25.05
N ALA A 255 -5.16 -9.82 -24.93
CA ALA A 255 -5.61 -9.01 -26.03
C ALA A 255 -4.39 -8.46 -26.79
N PRO A 256 -4.20 -8.76 -28.08
CA PRO A 256 -3.07 -8.25 -28.84
C PRO A 256 -2.99 -6.72 -28.82
N ASN A 257 -1.78 -6.16 -28.87
CA ASN A 257 -1.56 -4.70 -28.83
C ASN A 257 -2.20 -3.93 -30.00
N ALA A 258 -2.49 -4.61 -31.10
CA ALA A 258 -3.38 -4.09 -32.14
C ALA A 258 -4.74 -4.76 -31.94
N ALA A 259 -5.80 -3.98 -31.76
CA ALA A 259 -7.15 -4.50 -31.64
C ALA A 259 -7.46 -5.39 -32.86
N VAL A 260 -7.71 -6.67 -32.62
CA VAL A 260 -8.19 -7.59 -33.65
C VAL A 260 -9.68 -7.78 -33.37
N VAL A 261 -10.49 -6.93 -33.98
CA VAL A 261 -11.95 -6.91 -33.82
C VAL A 261 -12.59 -7.10 -35.18
N GLN A 262 -13.58 -7.98 -35.28
CA GLN A 262 -14.39 -8.15 -36.48
C GLN A 262 -15.87 -8.28 -36.09
N GLY A 263 -16.67 -7.28 -36.45
CA GLY A 263 -18.07 -7.21 -36.01
C GLY A 263 -18.13 -7.13 -34.47
N ASP A 264 -18.80 -8.11 -33.85
CA ASP A 264 -18.91 -8.22 -32.39
C ASP A 264 -17.86 -9.17 -31.75
N LEU A 265 -16.91 -9.68 -32.55
CA LEU A 265 -15.87 -10.59 -32.07
C LEU A 265 -14.59 -9.84 -31.72
N PHE A 266 -14.18 -9.97 -30.47
CA PHE A 266 -12.86 -9.55 -30.00
C PHE A 266 -11.92 -10.75 -29.92
N TYR A 267 -10.75 -10.67 -30.55
CA TYR A 267 -9.82 -11.79 -30.61
C TYR A 267 -8.69 -11.68 -29.59
N VAL A 268 -8.44 -12.76 -28.88
CA VAL A 268 -7.39 -12.87 -27.87
C VAL A 268 -6.47 -14.06 -28.14
N ARG A 269 -5.27 -14.04 -27.55
CA ARG A 269 -4.29 -15.11 -27.68
C ARG A 269 -4.13 -15.84 -26.35
N ARG A 270 -4.16 -17.17 -26.38
CA ARG A 270 -3.86 -17.98 -25.20
C ARG A 270 -2.40 -17.86 -24.82
N LYS A 271 -2.11 -17.66 -23.54
CA LYS A 271 -0.74 -17.65 -23.02
C LYS A 271 -0.41 -19.03 -22.45
N ILE A 272 0.85 -19.42 -22.56
CA ILE A 272 1.32 -20.70 -22.03
C ILE A 272 1.59 -20.52 -20.52
N GLY A 273 0.79 -21.22 -19.70
CA GLY A 273 0.83 -21.14 -18.24
C GLY A 273 -0.19 -20.16 -17.67
N ASP A 274 -0.21 -20.05 -16.34
CA ASP A 274 -1.23 -19.30 -15.58
C ASP A 274 -0.72 -17.95 -15.04
N ALA A 275 0.29 -17.38 -15.73
CA ALA A 275 0.91 -16.13 -15.33
C ALA A 275 0.48 -14.98 -16.24
N ILE A 276 0.26 -13.81 -15.63
CA ILE A 276 0.12 -12.54 -16.34
C ILE A 276 1.41 -11.72 -16.20
N GLU A 277 1.73 -10.92 -17.21
CA GLU A 277 2.87 -10.00 -17.16
C GLU A 277 2.37 -8.56 -17.17
N VAL A 278 2.41 -7.93 -15.99
CA VAL A 278 1.97 -6.55 -15.79
C VAL A 278 3.22 -5.67 -15.68
N SER A 279 3.39 -4.68 -16.55
CA SER A 279 4.66 -3.94 -16.67
C SER A 279 5.21 -3.38 -15.35
N SER A 280 4.35 -2.96 -14.43
CA SER A 280 4.74 -2.38 -13.13
C SER A 280 5.01 -3.42 -12.02
N PHE A 281 4.54 -4.66 -12.21
CA PHE A 281 4.60 -5.72 -11.19
C PHE A 281 5.34 -6.97 -11.66
N GLY A 282 5.72 -7.03 -12.93
CA GLY A 282 6.34 -8.20 -13.55
C GLY A 282 5.36 -9.35 -13.69
N ARG A 283 5.86 -10.56 -13.47
CA ARG A 283 5.11 -11.80 -13.66
C ARG A 283 4.34 -12.16 -12.39
N LEU A 284 3.02 -12.19 -12.48
CA LEU A 284 2.11 -12.54 -11.39
C LEU A 284 1.37 -13.84 -11.70
N LEU A 285 1.15 -14.67 -10.69
CA LEU A 285 0.42 -15.92 -10.75
C LEU A 285 -0.90 -15.77 -10.01
N LEU A 286 -1.96 -16.35 -10.55
CA LEU A 286 -3.17 -16.58 -9.77
C LEU A 286 -2.97 -17.85 -8.94
N SER A 287 -3.05 -17.76 -7.61
CA SER A 287 -2.93 -18.95 -6.77
C SER A 287 -4.07 -19.95 -7.05
N ALA A 288 -3.80 -21.23 -6.80
CA ALA A 288 -4.83 -22.27 -6.91
C ALA A 288 -6.00 -22.02 -5.92
N GLU A 289 -5.74 -21.38 -4.79
CA GLU A 289 -6.76 -21.00 -3.81
C GLU A 289 -7.68 -19.92 -4.36
N ASP A 290 -7.12 -18.85 -4.93
CA ASP A 290 -7.90 -17.75 -5.51
C ASP A 290 -8.66 -18.21 -6.77
N GLN A 291 -8.03 -19.05 -7.60
CA GLN A 291 -8.71 -19.68 -8.75
C GLN A 291 -9.90 -20.53 -8.29
N ALA A 292 -9.73 -21.32 -7.23
CA ALA A 292 -10.82 -22.12 -6.65
C ALA A 292 -11.92 -21.24 -6.04
N ALA A 293 -11.57 -20.08 -5.46
CA ALA A 293 -12.51 -19.12 -4.94
C ALA A 293 -13.36 -18.50 -6.06
N ILE A 294 -12.74 -18.06 -7.17
CA ILE A 294 -13.47 -17.58 -8.36
C ILE A 294 -14.39 -18.66 -8.89
N ILE A 295 -13.90 -19.89 -9.06
CA ILE A 295 -14.72 -21.02 -9.54
C ILE A 295 -15.94 -21.25 -8.64
N THR A 296 -15.75 -21.16 -7.32
CA THR A 296 -16.80 -21.41 -6.33
C THR A 296 -17.86 -20.31 -6.34
N HIS A 297 -17.44 -19.05 -6.51
CA HIS A 297 -18.30 -17.87 -6.44
C HIS A 297 -18.67 -17.28 -7.81
N ALA A 298 -18.32 -17.92 -8.93
CA ALA A 298 -18.57 -17.40 -10.27
C ALA A 298 -20.02 -16.95 -10.49
N LYS A 299 -21.00 -17.77 -10.06
CA LYS A 299 -22.41 -17.42 -10.13
C LYS A 299 -22.76 -16.17 -9.31
N ASP A 300 -22.24 -16.09 -8.08
CA ASP A 300 -22.52 -14.98 -7.17
C ASP A 300 -21.89 -13.68 -7.68
N ILE A 301 -20.67 -13.74 -8.22
CA ILE A 301 -19.99 -12.63 -8.90
C ILE A 301 -20.87 -12.11 -10.04
N MET A 302 -21.30 -12.99 -10.94
CA MET A 302 -22.13 -12.62 -12.08
C MET A 302 -23.47 -11.97 -11.66
N MET A 303 -24.11 -12.52 -10.62
CA MET A 303 -25.36 -11.96 -10.06
C MET A 303 -25.12 -10.61 -9.38
N HIS A 304 -24.00 -10.44 -8.68
CA HIS A 304 -23.68 -9.21 -7.97
C HIS A 304 -23.45 -8.03 -8.91
N PHE A 305 -22.80 -8.26 -10.05
CA PHE A 305 -22.43 -7.21 -11.00
C PHE A 305 -23.37 -7.09 -12.22
N GLY A 306 -24.49 -7.84 -12.25
CA GLY A 306 -25.59 -7.59 -13.21
C GLY A 306 -25.35 -8.06 -14.65
N SER A 307 -24.30 -8.84 -14.92
CA SER A 307 -23.82 -9.23 -16.27
C SER A 307 -24.70 -10.19 -17.11
N GLN A 308 -25.95 -10.44 -16.72
CA GLN A 308 -26.76 -11.52 -17.33
C GLN A 308 -27.15 -11.24 -18.79
N GLU A 309 -27.31 -9.98 -19.21
CA GLU A 309 -27.91 -9.66 -20.52
C GLU A 309 -27.05 -10.08 -21.72
N ARG A 310 -25.71 -10.11 -21.59
CA ARG A 310 -24.81 -10.46 -22.71
C ARG A 310 -24.34 -11.91 -22.68
N GLY A 311 -24.64 -12.66 -21.61
CA GLY A 311 -24.11 -14.00 -21.37
C GLY A 311 -22.61 -14.01 -21.04
N VAL A 312 -22.09 -12.86 -20.60
CA VAL A 312 -20.69 -12.72 -20.26
C VAL A 312 -20.45 -11.64 -19.22
N PHE A 313 -19.59 -11.95 -18.25
CA PHE A 313 -19.07 -11.03 -17.25
C PHE A 313 -17.63 -10.66 -17.59
N CYS A 314 -17.29 -9.39 -17.51
CA CYS A 314 -15.92 -8.90 -17.65
C CYS A 314 -15.74 -7.68 -16.75
N GLU A 315 -14.91 -7.82 -15.72
CA GLU A 315 -14.56 -6.72 -14.81
C GLU A 315 -13.07 -6.73 -14.49
N SER A 316 -12.58 -5.61 -13.96
CA SER A 316 -11.18 -5.53 -13.51
C SER A 316 -10.92 -6.50 -12.34
N ILE A 317 -9.69 -7.01 -12.26
CA ILE A 317 -9.25 -7.89 -11.18
C ILE A 317 -9.43 -7.22 -9.81
N GLU A 318 -9.24 -5.90 -9.74
CA GLU A 318 -9.41 -5.12 -8.52
C GLU A 318 -10.86 -5.16 -8.00
N VAL A 319 -11.84 -5.03 -8.88
CA VAL A 319 -13.26 -5.12 -8.52
C VAL A 319 -13.57 -6.52 -7.96
N VAL A 320 -13.05 -7.57 -8.59
CA VAL A 320 -13.24 -8.96 -8.15
C VAL A 320 -12.56 -9.23 -6.80
N VAL A 321 -11.32 -8.77 -6.61
CA VAL A 321 -10.61 -8.90 -5.32
C VAL A 321 -11.37 -8.15 -4.21
N GLY A 322 -11.86 -6.95 -4.49
CA GLY A 322 -12.68 -6.18 -3.55
C GLY A 322 -13.97 -6.88 -3.14
N TYR A 323 -14.60 -7.61 -4.07
CA TYR A 323 -15.75 -8.47 -3.77
C TYR A 323 -15.40 -9.62 -2.82
N PHE A 324 -14.27 -10.31 -3.05
CA PHE A 324 -13.82 -11.37 -2.14
C PHE A 324 -13.47 -10.85 -0.75
N ASP A 325 -12.83 -9.69 -0.65
CA ASP A 325 -12.53 -9.06 0.63
C ASP A 325 -13.82 -8.68 1.38
N LYS A 326 -14.87 -8.27 0.66
CA LYS A 326 -16.21 -8.05 1.22
C LYS A 326 -16.82 -9.35 1.73
N LEU A 327 -16.85 -10.42 0.92
CA LEU A 327 -17.37 -11.72 1.35
C LEU A 327 -16.66 -12.25 2.59
N LYS A 328 -15.33 -12.07 2.65
CA LYS A 328 -14.53 -12.44 3.82
C LYS A 328 -14.96 -11.67 5.06
N ARG A 329 -15.13 -10.34 4.97
CA ARG A 329 -15.63 -9.52 6.09
C ARG A 329 -17.04 -9.94 6.53
N GLU A 330 -17.94 -10.19 5.58
CA GLU A 330 -19.31 -10.64 5.89
C GLU A 330 -19.33 -12.03 6.53
N ALA A 331 -18.49 -12.96 6.06
CA ALA A 331 -18.33 -14.28 6.67
C ALA A 331 -17.72 -14.18 8.08
N GLU A 332 -16.76 -13.28 8.28
CA GLU A 332 -16.14 -12.95 9.55
C GLU A 332 -17.17 -12.37 10.56
N GLU A 333 -18.06 -11.49 10.09
CA GLU A 333 -19.16 -10.91 10.87
C GLU A 333 -20.26 -11.95 11.17
N ALA A 334 -20.71 -12.69 10.15
CA ALA A 334 -21.80 -13.66 10.24
C ALA A 334 -21.41 -14.95 10.99
N SER A 335 -20.14 -15.36 10.92
CA SER A 335 -19.61 -16.47 11.73
C SER A 335 -19.53 -16.12 13.21
N GLY A 336 -19.83 -14.87 13.58
CA GLY A 336 -19.89 -14.40 14.95
C GLY A 336 -18.62 -14.80 15.67
N TYR A 337 -17.47 -14.26 15.24
CA TYR A 337 -16.15 -14.56 15.80
C TYR A 337 -16.28 -14.95 17.27
N LYS A 338 -15.84 -16.17 17.62
CA LYS A 338 -15.88 -16.75 18.98
C LYS A 338 -15.16 -15.90 20.06
N PHE A 339 -14.69 -14.72 19.68
CA PHE A 339 -13.93 -13.73 20.45
C PHE A 339 -14.30 -12.28 20.08
N GLY A 340 -15.45 -11.97 19.46
CA GLY A 340 -15.83 -10.62 19.01
C GLY A 340 -15.59 -9.50 20.04
N PRO A 341 -16.06 -9.64 21.30
CA PRO A 341 -15.76 -8.69 22.37
C PRO A 341 -14.26 -8.51 22.63
N PHE A 342 -13.49 -9.59 22.48
CA PHE A 342 -12.05 -9.61 22.70
C PHE A 342 -11.25 -8.96 21.56
N ALA A 343 -11.60 -9.21 20.30
CA ALA A 343 -11.01 -8.50 19.17
C ALA A 343 -11.26 -6.99 19.27
N ALA A 344 -12.47 -6.58 19.67
CA ALA A 344 -12.80 -5.18 19.92
C ALA A 344 -11.99 -4.57 21.08
N ALA A 345 -11.71 -5.34 22.14
CA ALA A 345 -10.86 -4.89 23.24
C ALA A 345 -9.39 -4.74 22.82
N LEU A 346 -8.85 -5.66 22.01
CA LEU A 346 -7.50 -5.58 21.46
C LEU A 346 -7.32 -4.36 20.57
N LYS A 347 -8.27 -4.10 19.67
CA LYS A 347 -8.25 -2.92 18.81
C LYS A 347 -8.28 -1.64 19.63
N ARG A 348 -9.14 -1.55 20.66
CA ARG A 348 -9.15 -0.40 21.60
C ARG A 348 -7.84 -0.24 22.35
N ALA A 349 -7.14 -1.34 22.63
CA ALA A 349 -5.83 -1.34 23.27
C ALA A 349 -4.68 -1.01 22.30
N GLY A 350 -4.96 -0.70 21.03
CA GLY A 350 -3.96 -0.37 20.02
C GLY A 350 -3.19 -1.56 19.47
N VAL A 351 -3.71 -2.78 19.61
CA VAL A 351 -3.06 -3.99 19.08
C VAL A 351 -3.58 -4.28 17.67
N GLN A 352 -2.66 -4.33 16.70
CA GLN A 352 -2.98 -4.76 15.34
C GLN A 352 -2.95 -6.29 15.25
N THR A 353 -4.12 -6.91 15.04
CA THR A 353 -4.21 -8.34 14.78
C THR A 353 -5.41 -8.67 13.89
N ASN A 354 -5.20 -9.58 12.95
CA ASN A 354 -6.22 -10.10 12.04
C ASN A 354 -6.86 -11.40 12.56
N SER A 355 -6.48 -11.89 13.75
CA SER A 355 -7.03 -13.11 14.34
C SER A 355 -7.06 -13.04 15.87
N GLY A 356 -8.24 -13.29 16.44
CA GLY A 356 -8.41 -13.52 17.88
C GLY A 356 -8.14 -14.96 18.32
N ARG A 357 -7.86 -15.89 17.38
CA ARG A 357 -7.76 -17.32 17.71
C ARG A 357 -6.39 -17.64 18.32
N GLY A 358 -6.38 -17.97 19.62
CA GLY A 358 -5.16 -18.28 20.37
C GLY A 358 -4.29 -17.06 20.69
N PHE A 359 -4.80 -15.86 20.43
CA PHE A 359 -4.18 -14.58 20.71
C PHE A 359 -4.52 -14.18 22.15
N TRP A 360 -3.55 -13.89 23.01
CA TRP A 360 -3.78 -13.57 24.44
C TRP A 360 -3.18 -12.20 24.83
N GLY A 361 -3.08 -11.30 23.85
CA GLY A 361 -2.41 -10.02 23.98
C GLY A 361 -1.38 -9.78 22.88
N GLY A 362 -0.70 -8.65 22.92
CA GLY A 362 0.19 -8.20 21.86
C GLY A 362 0.98 -6.97 22.26
N ARG A 363 1.59 -6.32 21.28
CA ARG A 363 2.21 -5.00 21.44
C ARG A 363 1.28 -3.94 20.88
N ALA A 364 1.02 -2.88 21.64
CA ALA A 364 0.32 -1.71 21.13
C ALA A 364 1.21 -0.88 20.18
N GLU A 365 0.62 -0.01 19.38
CA GLU A 365 1.34 0.89 18.46
C GLU A 365 2.37 1.78 19.15
N ASP A 366 2.09 2.21 20.39
CA ASP A 366 3.03 2.98 21.23
C ASP A 366 4.10 2.12 21.90
N GLY A 367 4.13 0.83 21.59
CA GLY A 367 5.10 -0.13 22.09
C GLY A 367 4.76 -0.74 23.45
N VAL A 368 3.70 -0.27 24.12
CA VAL A 368 3.29 -0.79 25.44
C VAL A 368 2.75 -2.23 25.31
N PRO A 369 3.18 -3.17 26.16
CA PRO A 369 2.63 -4.52 26.16
C PRO A 369 1.14 -4.52 26.55
N VAL A 370 0.34 -5.27 25.80
CA VAL A 370 -1.08 -5.51 26.09
C VAL A 370 -1.23 -6.96 26.52
N LEU A 371 -1.66 -7.16 27.77
CA LEU A 371 -1.83 -8.47 28.38
C LEU A 371 -3.31 -8.77 28.60
N THR A 372 -3.64 -10.05 28.72
CA THR A 372 -5.00 -10.50 29.07
C THR A 372 -5.02 -11.29 30.36
N SER A 373 -6.03 -11.07 31.19
CA SER A 373 -6.36 -11.92 32.34
C SER A 373 -7.86 -12.22 32.36
N TRP A 374 -8.23 -13.35 32.96
CA TRP A 374 -9.62 -13.64 33.26
C TRP A 374 -10.11 -12.80 34.44
N LEU A 375 -11.36 -12.33 34.38
CA LEU A 375 -11.95 -11.53 35.45
C LEU A 375 -12.10 -12.33 36.75
N GLY A 376 -12.34 -13.64 36.63
CA GLY A 376 -12.53 -14.56 37.76
C GLY A 376 -11.23 -14.98 38.46
N THR A 377 -10.06 -14.58 37.95
CA THR A 377 -8.75 -14.95 38.53
C THR A 377 -8.14 -13.82 39.37
N ARG A 378 -8.93 -12.81 39.75
CA ARG A 378 -8.46 -11.75 40.65
C ARG A 378 -8.10 -12.35 42.01
N GLU A 379 -6.88 -12.10 42.47
CA GLU A 379 -6.42 -12.54 43.78
C GLU A 379 -6.85 -11.56 44.90
N ALA A 380 -6.75 -12.00 46.16
CA ALA A 380 -7.20 -11.23 47.32
C ALA A 380 -6.42 -9.90 47.51
N ASP A 381 -5.18 -9.84 47.03
CA ASP A 381 -4.34 -8.65 47.03
C ASP A 381 -4.68 -7.67 45.87
N GLY A 382 -5.68 -8.01 45.06
CA GLY A 382 -6.15 -7.22 43.95
C GLY A 382 -5.36 -7.41 42.65
N THR A 383 -4.38 -8.30 42.62
CA THR A 383 -3.60 -8.62 41.41
C THR A 383 -4.36 -9.54 40.46
N TYR A 384 -3.92 -9.55 39.21
CA TYR A 384 -4.37 -10.50 38.19
C TYR A 384 -3.20 -11.33 37.66
N PRO A 385 -3.31 -12.67 37.60
CA PRO A 385 -2.32 -13.51 36.94
C PRO A 385 -2.42 -13.34 35.42
N VAL A 386 -1.26 -13.31 34.77
CA VAL A 386 -1.13 -13.26 33.30
C VAL A 386 -0.19 -14.38 32.85
N TRP A 387 -0.43 -14.90 31.65
CA TRP A 387 0.28 -16.05 31.10
C TRP A 387 1.05 -15.68 29.84
N LYS A 388 2.23 -16.29 29.69
CA LYS A 388 3.05 -16.23 28.49
C LYS A 388 2.35 -17.03 27.38
N PRO A 389 2.12 -16.45 26.20
CA PRO A 389 1.52 -17.18 25.10
C PRO A 389 2.49 -18.23 24.55
N GLN A 390 2.00 -19.43 24.21
CA GLN A 390 2.81 -20.49 23.61
C GLN A 390 3.35 -20.11 22.21
N LYS A 391 2.59 -19.28 21.49
CA LYS A 391 2.90 -18.78 20.15
C LYS A 391 3.15 -17.28 20.17
N ASN A 392 4.00 -16.79 19.26
CA ASN A 392 4.40 -15.39 19.21
C ASN A 392 3.38 -14.50 18.48
N TYR A 393 2.16 -14.48 18.99
CA TYR A 393 1.12 -13.62 18.45
C TYR A 393 1.32 -12.16 18.88
N GLY A 394 1.28 -11.23 17.92
CA GLY A 394 1.44 -9.80 18.19
C GLY A 394 2.77 -9.42 18.85
N GLY A 395 3.82 -10.24 18.69
CA GLY A 395 5.14 -10.05 19.30
C GLY A 395 5.21 -10.31 20.81
N LEU A 396 4.11 -10.73 21.45
CA LEU A 396 4.04 -10.82 22.90
C LEU A 396 4.98 -11.88 23.48
N LYS A 397 5.13 -13.04 22.84
CA LYS A 397 6.07 -14.08 23.30
C LYS A 397 7.51 -13.58 23.25
N SER A 398 7.87 -12.83 22.21
CA SER A 398 9.20 -12.20 22.12
C SER A 398 9.43 -11.15 23.21
N LEU A 399 8.40 -10.41 23.64
CA LEU A 399 8.51 -9.48 24.77
C LEU A 399 8.82 -10.22 26.09
N TRP A 400 8.18 -11.38 26.31
CA TRP A 400 8.52 -12.25 27.44
C TRP A 400 9.95 -12.79 27.34
N GLU A 401 10.35 -13.30 26.18
CA GLU A 401 11.65 -13.98 25.99
C GLU A 401 12.84 -13.02 25.98
N SER A 402 12.62 -11.76 25.59
CA SER A 402 13.63 -10.70 25.66
C SER A 402 13.79 -10.10 27.06
N GLY A 403 12.93 -10.47 28.02
CA GLY A 403 12.91 -9.84 29.34
C GLY A 403 12.28 -8.44 29.36
N SER A 404 11.61 -8.02 28.29
CA SER A 404 10.91 -6.73 28.22
C SER A 404 9.71 -6.68 29.18
N ILE A 405 9.17 -7.84 29.56
CA ILE A 405 8.16 -8.00 30.61
C ILE A 405 8.89 -8.36 31.91
N ALA A 406 9.18 -7.34 32.72
CA ALA A 406 9.86 -7.47 34.01
C ALA A 406 9.08 -6.72 35.09
N VAL A 407 9.41 -6.96 36.37
CA VAL A 407 8.79 -6.23 37.49
C VAL A 407 8.93 -4.73 37.29
N GLY A 408 7.82 -4.00 37.36
CA GLY A 408 7.74 -2.56 37.12
C GLY A 408 7.39 -2.17 35.69
N THR A 409 7.45 -3.08 34.70
CA THR A 409 7.02 -2.78 33.32
C THR A 409 5.54 -2.38 33.29
N GLU A 410 5.25 -1.23 32.68
CA GLU A 410 3.87 -0.78 32.44
C GLU A 410 3.19 -1.59 31.35
N VAL A 411 1.92 -1.91 31.55
CA VAL A 411 1.12 -2.73 30.65
C VAL A 411 -0.31 -2.23 30.54
N ARG A 412 -0.97 -2.53 29.42
CA ARG A 412 -2.42 -2.41 29.27
C ARG A 412 -3.05 -3.76 29.55
N LEU A 413 -4.06 -3.80 30.43
CA LEU A 413 -4.74 -5.05 30.79
C LEU A 413 -6.12 -5.14 30.16
N ILE A 414 -6.37 -6.23 29.44
CA ILE A 414 -7.71 -6.61 28.98
C ILE A 414 -8.25 -7.70 29.91
N LEU A 415 -9.41 -7.45 30.52
CA LEU A 415 -10.09 -8.39 31.39
C LEU A 415 -11.12 -9.18 30.60
N LEU A 416 -11.00 -10.51 30.64
CA LEU A 416 -11.84 -11.45 29.91
C LEU A 416 -12.93 -12.01 30.84
N LYS A 417 -14.18 -11.95 30.40
CA LYS A 417 -15.32 -12.61 31.05
C LYS A 417 -15.49 -14.01 30.47
N PRO A 418 -15.40 -15.08 31.28
CA PRO A 418 -15.59 -16.44 30.79
C PRO A 418 -17.01 -16.66 30.30
N GLY A 419 -17.14 -17.40 29.19
CA GLY A 419 -18.38 -17.89 28.61
C GLY A 419 -18.60 -19.37 28.93
N LYS A 420 -19.05 -20.15 27.94
CA LYS A 420 -19.19 -21.61 28.06
C LYS A 420 -17.82 -22.30 27.98
N GLY A 421 -17.61 -23.36 28.77
CA GLY A 421 -16.38 -24.16 28.84
C GLY A 421 -15.65 -24.02 30.19
N ASN A 422 -14.69 -24.91 30.47
CA ASN A 422 -13.86 -24.90 31.69
C ASN A 422 -12.37 -24.75 31.33
N GLY A 423 -11.62 -23.99 32.14
CA GLY A 423 -10.17 -23.79 31.97
C GLY A 423 -9.81 -23.24 30.59
N ASP A 424 -8.80 -23.84 29.95
CA ASP A 424 -8.27 -23.44 28.64
C ASP A 424 -9.26 -23.60 27.48
N GLN A 425 -10.43 -24.22 27.72
CA GLN A 425 -11.52 -24.35 26.75
C GLN A 425 -12.65 -23.33 26.94
N ALA A 426 -12.53 -22.42 27.91
CA ALA A 426 -13.53 -21.38 28.11
C ALA A 426 -13.60 -20.42 26.91
N THR A 427 -14.80 -20.21 26.38
CA THR A 427 -15.09 -19.15 25.41
C THR A 427 -15.05 -17.78 26.08
N VAL A 428 -14.85 -16.70 25.33
CA VAL A 428 -14.88 -15.33 25.86
C VAL A 428 -16.27 -14.73 25.66
N ALA A 429 -17.03 -14.59 26.75
CA ALA A 429 -18.36 -13.96 26.73
C ALA A 429 -18.31 -12.42 26.73
N GLY A 430 -17.17 -11.85 27.12
CA GLY A 430 -16.97 -10.40 27.13
C GLY A 430 -15.50 -10.06 27.34
N ALA A 431 -15.07 -8.89 26.89
CA ALA A 431 -13.74 -8.38 27.16
C ALA A 431 -13.76 -6.85 27.29
N ALA A 432 -13.03 -6.33 28.26
CA ALA A 432 -12.92 -4.90 28.50
C ALA A 432 -11.46 -4.51 28.71
N LEU A 433 -11.02 -3.47 27.99
CA LEU A 433 -9.76 -2.81 28.31
C LEU A 433 -9.95 -2.07 29.63
N SER A 434 -9.04 -2.28 30.57
CA SER A 434 -9.03 -1.57 31.84
C SER A 434 -8.61 -0.10 31.62
N GLU A 435 -9.32 0.82 32.27
CA GLU A 435 -9.06 2.27 32.16
C GLU A 435 -7.92 2.76 33.07
N VAL A 436 -7.52 1.95 34.04
CA VAL A 436 -6.41 2.29 34.96
C VAL A 436 -5.08 1.78 34.39
N PRO A 437 -3.96 2.48 34.62
CA PRO A 437 -2.64 1.96 34.30
C PRO A 437 -2.32 0.72 35.14
N TRP A 438 -1.62 -0.24 34.54
CA TRP A 438 -1.16 -1.46 35.21
C TRP A 438 0.34 -1.60 35.09
N ARG A 439 0.94 -2.31 36.04
CA ARG A 439 2.35 -2.72 35.96
C ARG A 439 2.54 -4.16 36.41
N ILE A 440 3.60 -4.79 35.95
CA ILE A 440 4.03 -6.10 36.44
C ILE A 440 4.46 -5.98 37.91
N ALA A 441 3.79 -6.70 38.80
CA ALA A 441 4.06 -6.72 40.24
C ALA A 441 5.09 -7.81 40.61
N SER A 442 4.99 -8.98 39.99
CA SER A 442 5.91 -10.11 40.20
C SER A 442 5.97 -10.98 38.95
N ILE A 443 7.10 -11.67 38.76
CA ILE A 443 7.26 -12.73 37.77
C ILE A 443 7.05 -14.07 38.48
N GLY A 444 6.30 -14.97 37.85
CA GLY A 444 5.97 -16.27 38.40
C GLY A 444 7.08 -17.30 38.21
N ASP A 445 6.77 -18.52 38.64
CA ASP A 445 7.63 -19.70 38.51
C ASP A 445 7.52 -20.40 37.13
N GLY A 446 6.67 -19.88 36.24
CA GLY A 446 6.39 -20.45 34.93
C GLY A 446 5.48 -21.70 34.96
N VAL A 447 5.01 -22.11 36.14
CA VAL A 447 4.16 -23.30 36.33
C VAL A 447 2.71 -22.88 36.64
N THR A 448 2.53 -21.88 37.50
CA THR A 448 1.18 -21.46 37.96
C THR A 448 0.68 -20.23 37.20
N TYR A 449 1.57 -19.27 36.96
CA TYR A 449 1.38 -18.05 36.19
C TYR A 449 2.78 -17.55 35.77
N GLU A 450 2.83 -16.65 34.80
CA GLU A 450 4.10 -16.12 34.28
C GLU A 450 4.39 -14.73 34.86
N ALA A 451 3.35 -13.93 35.15
CA ALA A 451 3.47 -12.75 36.00
C ALA A 451 2.16 -12.41 36.70
N ARG A 452 2.24 -11.48 37.67
CA ARG A 452 1.08 -10.77 38.22
C ARG A 452 1.10 -9.32 37.80
N VAL A 453 -0.07 -8.76 37.53
CA VAL A 453 -0.24 -7.33 37.31
C VAL A 453 -1.03 -6.70 38.45
N ILE A 454 -0.64 -5.48 38.82
CA ILE A 454 -1.33 -4.67 39.83
C ILE A 454 -1.65 -3.30 39.23
N PRO A 455 -2.78 -2.65 39.61
CA PRO A 455 -3.02 -1.28 39.22
C PRO A 455 -1.87 -0.40 39.73
N THR A 456 -1.37 0.49 38.88
CA THR A 456 -0.49 1.55 39.36
C THR A 456 -1.35 2.44 40.26
N GLN A 457 -1.12 2.41 41.57
CA GLN A 457 -1.81 3.33 42.49
C GLN A 457 -1.57 4.75 41.98
N SER A 458 -2.67 5.46 41.72
CA SER A 458 -2.68 6.89 41.40
C SER A 458 -2.12 7.71 42.54
#